data_AF-A0A4Y9MCW2-F1
#
_entry.id   AF-A0A4Y9MCW2-F1
#
_cell.length_a   1.000
_cell.length_b   1.000
_cell.length_c   1.000
_cell.angle_alpha   90.00
_cell.angle_beta   90.00
_cell.angle_gamma   90.00
#
_symmetry.space_group_name_H-M   'P 1'
#
loop_
_entity.id
_entity.type
_entity.pdbx_description
1 polymer ?
#
loop_
_entity_poly.entity_id
_entity_poly.type
_entity_poly.pdbx_seq_one_letter_code
_entity_poly.pdbx_strand_id
1 'polypeptide(L)'
;MALGWGTALVVLGLLWMLAAGMRAGRYRPGWFDPDDGPPCAFTPQGCPADLEAALRGLWWWVGAGGVVVLLGVVLVAVALSPEEPPSFRVLPGALHAAVTGLATAVATGVALLPALFLVLLGEHLLPGLVLAAWLGQGLLVAALHAWGAAAAPRRSWLVGLGVSAAGTAAVAVLLFAAPSLWGSWGPVMLADGAVVAGAVLVVRIAGGPWTGRRPAAPVRAGGAAAVLAVLAGVLVGLVASQRPDLVLARPPSRPVPVAPEVPSLPPPTAAPVPSAPVPSTTPPAPVTADVPCAPADLRLEVGGFDAAMGARAASVQATNVGAAPCWLEGVPVVTLWQGGRPLRLAVEPGSAPTGGPAVAQRVGVAPGGSALALLTWRTYAGWADAGTPQAVTVAVDPSWDPVDVPIVPGSGPAPFDIADGGTWAVAPWAPPSERAEGD
;
A
#
# COMPACT_ATOMS: atom_id res chain seq x y z
N MET A 1 -16.84 37.76 -20.33
CA MET A 1 -15.68 38.12 -19.48
C MET A 1 -15.63 37.31 -18.18
N ALA A 2 -16.71 37.25 -17.37
CA ALA A 2 -16.73 36.51 -16.10
C ALA A 2 -16.37 35.01 -16.22
N LEU A 3 -16.86 34.33 -17.26
CA LEU A 3 -16.52 32.92 -17.52
C LEU A 3 -15.01 32.70 -17.70
N GLY A 4 -14.34 33.60 -18.45
CA GLY A 4 -12.89 33.52 -18.67
C GLY A 4 -12.08 33.68 -17.39
N TRP A 5 -12.50 34.60 -16.51
CA TRP A 5 -11.88 34.77 -15.19
C TRP A 5 -12.08 33.56 -14.29
N GLY A 6 -13.28 32.98 -14.25
CA GLY A 6 -13.55 31.77 -13.47
C GLY A 6 -12.64 30.61 -13.87
N THR A 7 -12.53 30.32 -15.17
CA THR A 7 -11.64 29.29 -15.69
C THR A 7 -10.17 29.58 -15.38
N ALA A 8 -9.74 30.83 -15.54
CA ALA A 8 -8.36 31.24 -15.24
C ALA A 8 -8.00 31.00 -13.76
N LEU A 9 -8.91 31.29 -12.83
CA LEU A 9 -8.69 31.01 -11.40
C LEU A 9 -8.60 29.51 -11.11
N VAL A 10 -9.46 28.68 -11.71
CA VAL A 10 -9.38 27.22 -11.55
C VAL A 10 -8.00 26.71 -11.97
N VAL A 11 -7.54 27.10 -13.17
CA VAL A 11 -6.23 26.68 -13.68
C VAL A 11 -5.10 27.19 -12.79
N LEU A 12 -5.14 28.46 -12.39
CA LEU A 12 -4.13 29.06 -11.52
C LEU A 12 -4.03 28.33 -10.17
N GLY A 13 -5.16 28.05 -9.53
CA GLY A 13 -5.19 27.34 -8.26
C GLY A 13 -4.65 25.91 -8.36
N LEU A 14 -4.98 25.18 -9.42
CA LEU A 14 -4.44 23.84 -9.69
C LEU A 14 -2.92 23.87 -9.91
N LEU A 15 -2.42 24.80 -10.73
CA LEU A 15 -0.98 24.97 -10.97
C LEU A 15 -0.24 25.37 -9.68
N TRP A 16 -0.87 26.18 -8.82
CA TRP A 16 -0.32 26.55 -7.51
C TRP A 16 -0.11 25.31 -6.64
N MET A 17 -1.14 24.47 -6.48
CA MET A 17 -1.04 23.25 -5.68
C MET A 17 0.00 22.27 -6.24
N LEU A 18 0.04 22.13 -7.56
CA LEU A 18 1.05 21.30 -8.25
C LEU A 18 2.48 21.80 -7.94
N ALA A 19 2.71 23.12 -8.03
CA ALA A 19 4.00 23.71 -7.70
C ALA A 19 4.40 23.52 -6.22
N ALA A 20 3.44 23.67 -5.30
CA ALA A 20 3.66 23.43 -3.88
C ALA A 20 4.02 21.95 -3.61
N GLY A 21 3.32 21.02 -4.26
CA GLY A 21 3.58 19.59 -4.12
C GLY A 21 4.91 19.15 -4.74
N MET A 22 5.26 19.63 -5.94
CA MET A 22 6.59 19.39 -6.53
C MET A 22 7.71 19.95 -5.66
N ARG A 23 7.47 21.06 -4.97
CA ARG A 23 8.42 21.62 -4.00
C ARG A 23 8.54 20.74 -2.75
N ALA A 24 7.44 20.17 -2.27
CA ALA A 24 7.44 19.24 -1.13
C ALA A 24 8.27 17.99 -1.39
N GLY A 25 8.27 17.47 -2.62
CA GLY A 25 9.08 16.31 -3.01
C GLY A 25 10.60 16.49 -2.83
N ARG A 26 11.10 17.72 -2.72
CA ARG A 26 12.52 17.98 -2.42
C ARG A 26 12.89 17.77 -0.96
N TYR A 27 11.89 17.77 -0.09
CA TYR A 27 12.03 17.72 1.37
C TYR A 27 11.64 16.36 1.95
N ARG A 28 11.36 15.37 1.11
CA ARG A 28 11.01 14.02 1.54
C ARG A 28 11.94 12.99 0.91
N PRO A 29 12.25 11.91 1.63
CA PRO A 29 12.91 10.75 1.05
C PRO A 29 12.12 10.25 -0.16
N GLY A 30 12.83 9.68 -1.13
CA GLY A 30 12.18 9.06 -2.27
C GLY A 30 11.34 7.87 -1.80
N TRP A 31 10.16 7.67 -2.41
CA TRP A 31 9.35 6.48 -2.10
C TRP A 31 10.09 5.17 -2.43
N PHE A 32 10.98 5.20 -3.41
CA PHE A 32 11.76 4.04 -3.84
C PHE A 32 13.01 3.80 -3.01
N ASP A 33 13.55 4.84 -2.37
CA ASP A 33 14.77 4.79 -1.56
C ASP A 33 14.60 5.71 -0.34
N PRO A 34 14.00 5.20 0.76
CA PRO A 34 13.77 5.97 1.96
C PRO A 34 15.07 6.27 2.73
N ASP A 35 16.12 5.50 2.50
CA ASP A 35 17.38 5.53 3.25
C ASP A 35 18.35 6.61 2.72
N ASP A 36 18.24 6.97 1.44
CA ASP A 36 18.99 8.07 0.82
C ASP A 36 18.69 9.46 1.44
N GLY A 37 17.70 9.57 2.33
CA GLY A 37 17.27 10.84 2.88
C GLY A 37 16.64 11.77 1.83
N PRO A 38 16.25 13.00 2.21
CA PRO A 38 15.56 13.90 1.29
C PRO A 38 16.53 14.48 0.23
N PRO A 39 16.10 14.68 -1.03
CA PRO A 39 16.93 15.23 -2.10
C PRO A 39 17.64 16.56 -1.76
N CYS A 40 17.07 17.38 -0.87
CA CYS A 40 17.72 18.60 -0.41
C CYS A 40 19.07 18.37 0.29
N ALA A 41 19.30 17.20 0.88
CA ALA A 41 20.55 16.87 1.57
C ALA A 41 21.74 16.82 0.60
N PHE A 42 21.48 16.52 -0.68
CA PHE A 42 22.48 16.44 -1.73
C PHE A 42 22.72 17.76 -2.48
N THR A 43 21.97 18.81 -2.13
CA THR A 43 22.18 20.14 -2.72
C THR A 43 23.23 20.92 -1.95
N PRO A 44 24.04 21.79 -2.59
CA PRO A 44 25.03 22.62 -1.89
C PRO A 44 24.43 23.50 -0.77
N GLN A 45 23.13 23.81 -0.86
CA GLN A 45 22.39 24.59 0.13
C GLN A 45 21.90 23.75 1.32
N GLY A 46 21.95 22.43 1.23
CA GLY A 46 21.40 21.50 2.22
C GLY A 46 19.89 21.60 2.39
N CYS A 47 19.38 20.86 3.37
CA CYS A 47 17.99 21.01 3.82
C CYS A 47 17.83 22.20 4.78
N PRO A 48 16.65 22.83 4.85
CA PRO A 48 16.33 23.78 5.90
C PRO A 48 16.55 23.15 7.29
N ALA A 49 17.04 23.95 8.25
CA ALA A 49 17.27 23.49 9.63
C ALA A 49 15.98 22.97 10.31
N ASP A 50 14.82 23.49 9.91
CA ASP A 50 13.50 23.02 10.35
C ASP A 50 12.69 22.53 9.15
N LEU A 51 12.91 21.26 8.79
CA LEU A 51 12.26 20.59 7.67
C LEU A 51 10.74 20.46 7.88
N GLU A 52 10.32 20.21 9.13
CA GLU A 52 8.91 20.03 9.48
C GLU A 52 8.13 21.34 9.31
N ALA A 53 8.68 22.46 9.78
CA ALA A 53 8.05 23.77 9.58
C ALA A 53 7.95 24.12 8.08
N ALA A 54 8.96 23.77 7.27
CA ALA A 54 8.91 23.96 5.82
C ALA A 54 7.78 23.16 5.17
N LEU A 55 7.64 21.87 5.52
CA LEU A 55 6.57 21.00 5.03
C LEU A 55 5.17 21.46 5.50
N ARG A 56 5.05 21.92 6.75
CA ARG A 56 3.82 22.50 7.30
C ARG A 56 3.45 23.81 6.59
N GLY A 57 4.44 24.63 6.25
CA GLY A 57 4.26 25.84 5.43
C GLY A 57 3.69 25.53 4.04
N LEU A 58 4.10 24.42 3.42
CA LEU A 58 3.59 23.99 2.11
C LEU A 58 2.10 23.63 2.14
N TRP A 59 1.57 23.10 3.25
CA TRP A 59 0.14 22.84 3.39
C TRP A 59 -0.71 24.12 3.33
N TRP A 60 -0.21 25.25 3.83
CA TRP A 60 -0.90 26.53 3.67
C TRP A 60 -0.99 26.97 2.21
N TRP A 61 0.07 26.75 1.42
CA TRP A 61 0.06 27.04 -0.01
C TRP A 61 -0.90 26.13 -0.78
N VAL A 62 -0.95 24.85 -0.43
CA VAL A 62 -1.92 23.91 -1.01
C VAL A 62 -3.35 24.35 -0.67
N GLY A 63 -3.62 24.71 0.58
CA GLY A 63 -4.93 25.23 1.02
C GLY A 63 -5.33 26.51 0.29
N ALA A 64 -4.41 27.47 0.14
CA ALA A 64 -4.65 28.71 -0.61
C ALA A 64 -4.98 28.44 -2.08
N GLY A 65 -4.23 27.54 -2.74
CA GLY A 65 -4.53 27.09 -4.10
C GLY A 65 -5.93 26.47 -4.22
N GLY A 66 -6.32 25.63 -3.24
CA GLY A 66 -7.67 25.05 -3.16
C GLY A 66 -8.78 26.11 -3.06
N VAL A 67 -8.60 27.15 -2.24
CA VAL A 67 -9.55 28.27 -2.15
C VAL A 67 -9.69 28.99 -3.49
N VAL A 68 -8.58 29.25 -4.20
CA VAL A 68 -8.60 29.88 -5.53
C VAL A 68 -9.39 29.03 -6.54
N VAL A 69 -9.22 27.70 -6.51
CA VAL A 69 -10.01 26.79 -7.34
C VAL A 69 -11.51 26.92 -7.06
N LEU A 70 -11.92 26.88 -5.78
CA LEU A 70 -13.33 26.97 -5.40
C LEU A 70 -13.97 28.31 -5.81
N LEU A 71 -13.24 29.42 -5.66
CA LEU A 71 -13.69 30.73 -6.15
C LEU A 71 -13.89 30.73 -7.67
N GLY A 72 -12.96 30.13 -8.43
CA GLY A 72 -13.09 29.96 -9.86
C GLY A 72 -14.33 29.15 -10.26
N VAL A 73 -14.60 28.03 -9.56
CA VAL A 73 -15.78 27.19 -9.76
C VAL A 73 -17.09 27.96 -9.54
N VAL A 74 -17.16 28.76 -8.46
CA VAL A 74 -18.34 29.58 -8.16
C VAL A 74 -18.54 30.64 -9.25
N LEU A 75 -17.48 31.31 -9.71
CA LEU A 75 -17.57 32.31 -10.78
C LEU A 75 -18.02 31.70 -12.11
N VAL A 76 -17.53 30.51 -12.48
CA VAL A 76 -18.02 29.76 -13.64
C VAL A 76 -19.52 29.48 -13.48
N ALA A 77 -19.94 28.97 -12.32
CA ALA A 77 -21.34 28.65 -12.06
C ALA A 77 -22.28 29.86 -12.15
N VAL A 78 -21.82 31.05 -11.74
CA VAL A 78 -22.58 32.31 -11.82
C VAL A 78 -22.59 32.86 -13.25
N ALA A 79 -21.52 32.67 -14.01
CA ALA A 79 -21.38 33.20 -15.37
C ALA A 79 -22.14 32.41 -16.44
N LEU A 80 -22.50 31.14 -16.16
CA LEU A 80 -23.23 30.29 -17.10
C LEU A 80 -24.70 30.72 -17.23
N SER A 81 -25.20 30.72 -18.47
CA SER A 81 -26.59 31.10 -18.77
C SER A 81 -27.59 30.13 -18.11
N PRO A 82 -28.68 30.65 -17.51
CA PRO A 82 -29.79 29.83 -17.05
C PRO A 82 -30.77 29.46 -18.17
N GLU A 83 -30.62 30.01 -19.38
CA GLU A 83 -31.55 29.77 -20.49
C GLU A 83 -31.50 28.32 -20.97
N GLU A 84 -32.69 27.77 -21.24
CA GLU A 84 -32.83 26.41 -21.74
C GLU A 84 -32.44 26.35 -23.23
N PRO A 85 -31.62 25.38 -23.64
CA PRO A 85 -31.29 25.20 -25.03
C PRO A 85 -32.53 24.78 -25.84
N PRO A 86 -32.55 25.02 -27.16
CA PRO A 86 -33.61 24.53 -28.03
C PRO A 86 -33.80 23.02 -27.88
N SER A 87 -35.04 22.55 -28.02
CA SER A 87 -35.42 21.16 -27.72
C SER A 87 -34.65 20.14 -28.55
N PHE A 88 -33.75 19.39 -27.92
CA PHE A 88 -33.10 18.20 -28.49
C PHE A 88 -33.83 16.91 -28.06
N ARG A 89 -33.56 15.79 -28.75
CA ARG A 89 -34.07 14.47 -28.33
C ARG A 89 -33.47 14.11 -26.96
N VAL A 90 -34.34 13.96 -25.97
CA VAL A 90 -33.96 13.58 -24.61
C VAL A 90 -33.78 12.06 -24.52
N LEU A 91 -32.67 11.61 -23.95
CA LEU A 91 -32.45 10.18 -23.71
C LEU A 91 -33.30 9.65 -22.55
N PRO A 92 -33.71 8.36 -22.59
CA PRO A 92 -34.28 7.68 -21.43
C PRO A 92 -33.38 7.82 -20.21
N GLY A 93 -33.96 8.11 -19.04
CA GLY A 93 -33.19 8.41 -17.82
C GLY A 93 -32.21 7.31 -17.41
N ALA A 94 -32.62 6.04 -17.52
CA ALA A 94 -31.77 4.89 -17.21
C ALA A 94 -30.58 4.76 -18.17
N LEU A 95 -30.80 4.94 -19.48
CA LEU A 95 -29.74 4.89 -20.48
C LEU A 95 -28.74 6.04 -20.27
N HIS A 96 -29.22 7.26 -19.98
CA HIS A 96 -28.36 8.39 -19.67
C HIS A 96 -27.50 8.14 -18.42
N ALA A 97 -28.09 7.60 -17.35
CA ALA A 97 -27.38 7.24 -16.13
C ALA A 97 -26.30 6.18 -16.39
N ALA A 98 -26.63 5.11 -17.12
CA ALA A 98 -25.70 4.04 -17.45
C ALA A 98 -24.52 4.53 -18.30
N VAL A 99 -24.78 5.32 -19.35
CA VAL A 99 -23.73 5.92 -20.20
C VAL A 99 -22.83 6.84 -19.37
N THR A 100 -23.41 7.63 -18.47
CA THR A 100 -22.64 8.54 -17.62
C THR A 100 -21.75 7.80 -16.65
N GLY A 101 -22.26 6.76 -15.97
CA GLY A 101 -21.46 5.94 -15.06
C GLY A 101 -20.34 5.17 -15.77
N LEU A 102 -20.60 4.63 -16.96
CA LEU A 102 -19.56 3.96 -17.75
C LEU A 102 -18.46 4.94 -18.17
N ALA A 103 -18.83 6.14 -18.64
CA ALA A 103 -17.88 7.16 -19.04
C ALA A 103 -17.00 7.62 -17.86
N THR A 104 -17.58 7.83 -16.67
CA THR A 104 -16.80 8.21 -15.49
C THR A 104 -15.91 7.07 -15.00
N ALA A 105 -16.37 5.82 -14.99
CA ALA A 105 -15.52 4.68 -14.62
C ALA A 105 -14.26 4.58 -15.50
N VAL A 106 -14.41 4.77 -16.82
CA VAL A 106 -13.28 4.79 -17.76
C VAL A 106 -12.37 6.00 -17.51
N ALA A 107 -12.94 7.20 -17.36
CA ALA A 107 -12.17 8.40 -17.09
C ALA A 107 -11.37 8.31 -15.78
N THR A 108 -11.98 7.77 -14.72
CA THR A 108 -11.34 7.48 -13.43
C THR A 108 -10.19 6.51 -13.60
N GLY A 109 -10.37 5.43 -14.38
CA GLY A 109 -9.29 4.49 -14.67
C GLY A 109 -8.09 5.12 -15.39
N VAL A 110 -8.35 5.99 -16.37
CA VAL A 110 -7.31 6.72 -17.10
C VAL A 110 -6.60 7.73 -16.21
N ALA A 111 -7.32 8.41 -15.30
CA ALA A 111 -6.78 9.44 -14.43
C ALA A 111 -6.01 8.88 -13.21
N LEU A 112 -6.41 7.70 -12.70
CA LEU A 112 -5.79 7.11 -11.51
C LEU A 112 -4.32 6.76 -11.70
N LEU A 113 -3.94 6.24 -12.88
CA LEU A 113 -2.56 5.83 -13.15
C LEU A 113 -1.55 7.00 -13.05
N PRO A 114 -1.69 8.12 -13.79
CA PRO A 114 -0.80 9.26 -13.63
C PRO A 114 -0.92 9.91 -12.25
N ALA A 115 -2.11 9.90 -11.63
CA ALA A 115 -2.27 10.41 -10.27
C ALA A 115 -1.45 9.60 -9.25
N LEU A 116 -1.40 8.27 -9.38
CA LEU A 116 -0.57 7.42 -8.53
C LEU A 116 0.91 7.81 -8.64
N PHE A 117 1.44 7.93 -9.86
CA PHE A 117 2.83 8.35 -10.07
C PHE A 117 3.12 9.74 -9.50
N LEU A 118 2.16 10.67 -9.59
CA LEU A 118 2.31 12.01 -9.02
C LEU A 118 2.27 12.00 -7.49
N VAL A 119 1.46 11.15 -6.84
CA VAL A 119 1.46 11.02 -5.37
C VAL A 119 2.81 10.51 -4.86
N LEU A 120 3.53 9.69 -5.64
CA LEU A 120 4.91 9.26 -5.30
C LEU A 120 5.90 10.43 -5.23
N LEU A 121 5.59 11.58 -5.86
CA LEU A 121 6.41 12.79 -5.76
C LEU A 121 6.13 13.59 -4.48
N GLY A 122 5.05 13.30 -3.75
CA GLY A 122 4.74 13.90 -2.45
C GLY A 122 3.25 13.95 -2.11
N GLU A 123 2.93 13.78 -0.83
CA GLU A 123 1.54 13.80 -0.31
C GLU A 123 0.82 15.14 -0.55
N HIS A 124 1.56 16.24 -0.62
CA HIS A 124 1.02 17.58 -0.89
C HIS A 124 0.40 17.72 -2.29
N LEU A 125 0.67 16.78 -3.20
CA LEU A 125 0.01 16.73 -4.50
C LEU A 125 -1.40 16.12 -4.43
N LEU A 126 -1.70 15.34 -3.39
CA LEU A 126 -2.96 14.61 -3.26
C LEU A 126 -4.19 15.54 -3.37
N PRO A 127 -4.29 16.68 -2.67
CA PRO A 127 -5.47 17.55 -2.77
C PRO A 127 -5.65 18.16 -4.16
N GLY A 128 -4.54 18.53 -4.81
CA GLY A 128 -4.55 19.06 -6.17
C GLY A 128 -5.05 18.03 -7.18
N LEU A 129 -4.60 16.78 -7.05
CA LEU A 129 -5.05 15.66 -7.89
C LEU A 129 -6.52 15.32 -7.66
N VAL A 130 -6.97 15.28 -6.40
CA VAL A 130 -8.38 15.04 -6.05
C VAL A 130 -9.28 16.13 -6.64
N LEU A 131 -8.89 17.40 -6.52
CA LEU A 131 -9.64 18.52 -7.10
C LEU A 131 -9.64 18.48 -8.63
N ALA A 132 -8.50 18.17 -9.26
CA ALA A 132 -8.41 18.04 -10.71
C ALA A 132 -9.29 16.88 -11.23
N ALA A 133 -9.25 15.72 -10.57
CA ALA A 133 -10.08 14.57 -10.91
C ALA A 133 -11.57 14.89 -10.74
N TRP A 134 -11.96 15.48 -9.60
CA TRP A 134 -13.34 15.92 -9.34
C TRP A 134 -13.85 16.89 -10.42
N LEU A 135 -13.05 17.88 -10.80
CA LEU A 135 -13.41 18.87 -11.82
C LEU A 135 -13.49 18.25 -13.23
N GLY A 136 -12.52 17.40 -13.59
CA GLY A 136 -12.51 16.70 -14.87
C GLY A 136 -13.73 15.79 -15.02
N GLN A 137 -14.04 15.01 -13.98
CA GLN A 137 -15.25 14.19 -13.91
C GLN A 137 -16.52 15.07 -13.94
N GLY A 138 -16.53 16.20 -13.21
CA GLY A 138 -17.62 17.18 -13.21
C GLY A 138 -17.92 17.74 -14.60
N LEU A 139 -16.90 18.11 -15.36
CA LEU A 139 -17.00 18.58 -16.75
C LEU A 139 -17.58 17.49 -17.65
N LEU A 140 -17.09 16.25 -17.53
CA LEU A 140 -17.59 15.10 -18.30
C LEU A 140 -19.07 14.85 -18.02
N VAL A 141 -19.47 14.78 -16.75
CA VAL A 141 -20.88 14.58 -16.35
C VAL A 141 -21.74 15.75 -16.81
N ALA A 142 -21.28 16.99 -16.69
CA ALA A 142 -22.01 18.17 -17.15
C ALA A 142 -22.24 18.14 -18.67
N ALA A 143 -21.23 17.77 -19.46
CA ALA A 143 -21.34 17.63 -20.92
C ALA A 143 -22.35 16.54 -21.31
N LEU A 144 -22.27 15.37 -20.68
CA LEU A 144 -23.21 14.27 -20.89
C LEU A 144 -24.63 14.65 -20.45
N HIS A 145 -24.78 15.41 -19.37
CA HIS A 145 -26.09 15.88 -18.89
C HIS A 145 -26.72 16.90 -19.83
N ALA A 146 -25.94 17.87 -20.31
CA ALA A 146 -26.39 18.84 -21.30
C ALA A 146 -26.88 18.14 -22.58
N TRP A 147 -26.13 17.13 -23.04
CA TRP A 147 -26.49 16.32 -24.20
C TRP A 147 -27.74 15.45 -23.96
N GLY A 148 -27.79 14.74 -22.84
CA GLY A 148 -28.82 13.73 -22.58
C GLY A 148 -30.15 14.28 -22.04
N ALA A 149 -30.13 15.44 -21.37
CA ALA A 149 -31.29 16.02 -20.70
C ALA A 149 -31.78 17.34 -21.31
N ALA A 150 -31.07 17.90 -22.31
CA ALA A 150 -31.34 19.23 -22.87
C ALA A 150 -31.46 20.32 -21.78
N ALA A 151 -30.63 20.23 -20.73
CA ALA A 151 -30.67 21.12 -19.59
C ALA A 151 -29.83 22.39 -19.83
N ALA A 152 -30.23 23.50 -19.21
CA ALA A 152 -29.49 24.75 -19.21
C ALA A 152 -28.02 24.53 -18.76
N PRO A 153 -27.02 25.22 -19.37
CA PRO A 153 -25.60 25.02 -19.06
C PRO A 153 -25.29 25.13 -17.56
N ARG A 154 -25.89 26.12 -16.88
CA ARG A 154 -25.72 26.30 -15.43
C ARG A 154 -26.21 25.12 -14.61
N ARG A 155 -27.37 24.55 -14.97
CA ARG A 155 -27.93 23.36 -14.31
C ARG A 155 -27.05 22.14 -14.54
N SER A 156 -26.62 21.92 -15.78
CA SER A 156 -25.72 20.82 -16.14
C SER A 156 -24.39 20.89 -15.40
N TRP A 157 -23.82 22.09 -15.26
CA TRP A 157 -22.62 22.33 -14.47
C TRP A 157 -22.79 21.95 -12.99
N LEU A 158 -23.85 22.46 -12.34
CA LEU A 158 -24.10 22.17 -10.92
C LEU A 158 -24.38 20.69 -10.66
N VAL A 159 -25.15 20.03 -11.56
CA VAL A 159 -25.39 18.59 -11.50
C VAL A 159 -24.08 17.82 -11.66
N GLY A 160 -23.25 18.21 -12.64
CA GLY A 160 -21.94 17.60 -12.87
C GLY A 160 -21.06 17.65 -11.63
N LEU A 161 -20.89 18.82 -11.03
CA LEU A 161 -20.08 18.98 -9.82
C LEU A 161 -20.60 18.17 -8.63
N GLY A 162 -21.92 18.18 -8.40
CA GLY A 162 -22.53 17.46 -7.27
C GLY A 162 -22.45 15.94 -7.42
N VAL A 163 -22.72 15.42 -8.61
CA VAL A 163 -22.62 13.98 -8.92
C VAL A 163 -21.16 13.52 -8.83
N SER A 164 -20.23 14.28 -9.39
CA SER A 164 -18.81 13.93 -9.37
C SER A 164 -18.22 13.99 -7.96
N ALA A 165 -18.69 14.89 -7.10
CA ALA A 165 -18.26 14.92 -5.69
C ALA A 165 -18.60 13.60 -4.98
N ALA A 166 -19.77 13.02 -5.25
CA ALA A 166 -20.15 11.72 -4.70
C ALA A 166 -19.28 10.57 -5.23
N GLY A 167 -18.98 10.56 -6.53
CA GLY A 167 -18.07 9.57 -7.14
C GLY A 167 -16.66 9.65 -6.56
N THR A 168 -16.07 10.85 -6.52
CA THR A 168 -14.74 11.07 -5.94
C THR A 168 -14.68 10.70 -4.45
N ALA A 169 -15.74 10.99 -3.68
CA ALA A 169 -15.81 10.58 -2.28
C ALA A 169 -15.84 9.04 -2.12
N ALA A 170 -16.56 8.33 -2.98
CA ALA A 170 -16.59 6.87 -2.98
C ALA A 170 -15.21 6.28 -3.31
N VAL A 171 -14.51 6.83 -4.30
CA VAL A 171 -13.12 6.46 -4.62
C VAL A 171 -12.20 6.69 -3.42
N ALA A 172 -12.27 7.86 -2.79
CA ALA A 172 -11.45 8.17 -1.62
C ALA A 172 -11.70 7.15 -0.49
N VAL A 173 -12.96 6.89 -0.14
CA VAL A 173 -13.33 5.89 0.89
C VAL A 173 -12.76 4.53 0.54
N LEU A 174 -12.84 4.08 -0.72
CA LEU A 174 -12.29 2.79 -1.14
C LEU A 174 -10.78 2.71 -0.99
N LEU A 175 -10.07 3.74 -1.43
CA LEU A 175 -8.61 3.78 -1.36
C LEU A 175 -8.09 3.77 0.08
N PHE A 176 -8.78 4.44 1.00
CA PHE A 176 -8.41 4.48 2.43
C PHE A 176 -8.89 3.27 3.22
N ALA A 177 -10.12 2.78 2.96
CA ALA A 177 -10.72 1.73 3.75
C ALA A 177 -10.25 0.32 3.33
N ALA A 178 -9.75 0.14 2.10
CA ALA A 178 -9.40 -1.16 1.57
C ALA A 178 -8.04 -1.15 0.83
N PRO A 179 -6.92 -1.04 1.56
CA PRO A 179 -5.58 -1.03 0.96
C PRO A 179 -5.25 -2.34 0.21
N SER A 180 -5.90 -3.46 0.56
CA SER A 180 -5.80 -4.72 -0.19
C SER A 180 -6.26 -4.59 -1.66
N LEU A 181 -7.10 -3.59 -1.98
CA LEU A 181 -7.53 -3.32 -3.35
C LEU A 181 -6.47 -2.61 -4.19
N TRP A 182 -5.33 -2.19 -3.63
CA TRP A 182 -4.28 -1.52 -4.40
C TRP A 182 -3.71 -2.42 -5.51
N GLY A 183 -3.81 -3.75 -5.36
CA GLY A 183 -3.46 -4.72 -6.40
C GLY A 183 -4.47 -4.83 -7.54
N SER A 184 -5.66 -4.22 -7.43
CA SER A 184 -6.72 -4.29 -8.44
C SER A 184 -7.52 -2.99 -8.53
N TRP A 185 -7.39 -2.27 -9.65
CA TRP A 185 -8.08 -0.99 -9.86
C TRP A 185 -9.55 -1.15 -10.28
N GLY A 186 -9.96 -2.34 -10.73
CA GLY A 186 -11.31 -2.62 -11.22
C GLY A 186 -12.43 -2.25 -10.23
N PRO A 187 -12.37 -2.67 -8.96
CA PRO A 187 -13.36 -2.31 -7.94
C PRO A 187 -13.53 -0.80 -7.74
N VAL A 188 -12.43 -0.04 -7.80
CA VAL A 188 -12.45 1.43 -7.66
C VAL A 188 -13.19 2.07 -8.82
N MET A 189 -12.89 1.66 -10.06
CA MET A 189 -13.56 2.17 -11.27
C MET A 189 -15.05 1.82 -11.28
N LEU A 190 -15.41 0.58 -10.90
CA LEU A 190 -16.80 0.12 -10.86
C LEU A 190 -17.63 0.87 -9.82
N ALA A 191 -17.06 1.12 -8.64
CA ALA A 191 -17.75 1.84 -7.59
C ALA A 191 -17.99 3.31 -7.96
N ASP A 192 -17.00 4.00 -8.53
CA ASP A 192 -17.17 5.37 -9.03
C ASP A 192 -18.29 5.44 -10.08
N GLY A 193 -18.23 4.59 -11.10
CA GLY A 193 -19.24 4.53 -12.15
C GLY A 193 -20.64 4.22 -11.63
N ALA A 194 -20.77 3.30 -10.68
CA ALA A 194 -22.05 2.94 -10.06
C ALA A 194 -22.65 4.09 -9.24
N VAL A 195 -21.82 4.77 -8.43
CA VAL A 195 -22.25 5.93 -7.62
C VAL A 195 -22.68 7.08 -8.51
N VAL A 196 -21.91 7.39 -9.56
CA VAL A 196 -22.25 8.42 -10.54
C VAL A 196 -23.56 8.09 -11.26
N ALA A 197 -23.72 6.87 -11.76
CA ALA A 197 -24.94 6.44 -12.44
C ALA A 197 -26.18 6.57 -11.53
N GLY A 198 -26.07 6.10 -10.28
CA GLY A 198 -27.14 6.22 -9.29
C GLY A 198 -27.52 7.67 -9.00
N ALA A 199 -26.53 8.55 -8.80
CA ALA A 199 -26.75 9.96 -8.54
C ALA A 199 -27.41 10.68 -9.74
N VAL A 200 -26.96 10.40 -10.98
CA VAL A 200 -27.59 10.93 -12.21
C VAL A 200 -29.05 10.48 -12.32
N LEU A 201 -29.33 9.20 -12.04
CA LEU A 201 -30.69 8.67 -12.09
C LEU A 201 -31.61 9.39 -11.09
N VAL A 202 -31.13 9.64 -9.87
CA VAL A 202 -31.89 10.41 -8.86
C VAL A 202 -32.15 11.84 -9.31
N VAL A 203 -31.14 12.52 -9.86
CA VAL A 203 -31.31 13.88 -10.40
C VAL A 203 -32.35 13.89 -11.52
N ARG A 204 -32.37 12.88 -12.40
CA ARG A 204 -33.34 12.76 -13.49
C ARG A 204 -34.76 12.50 -12.98
N ILE A 205 -34.92 11.63 -11.98
CA ILE A 205 -36.23 11.35 -11.35
C ILE A 205 -36.75 12.60 -10.61
N ALA A 206 -35.88 13.27 -9.85
CA ALA A 206 -36.25 14.46 -9.08
C ALA A 206 -36.51 15.69 -9.98
N GLY A 207 -35.82 15.78 -11.11
CA GLY A 207 -35.78 16.95 -11.99
C GLY A 207 -36.54 16.82 -13.31
N GLY A 208 -37.31 15.75 -13.53
CA GLY A 208 -38.11 15.53 -14.73
C GLY A 208 -39.18 16.62 -14.96
N PRO A 209 -39.65 16.81 -16.21
CA PRO A 209 -40.58 17.87 -16.57
C PRO A 209 -41.81 17.79 -15.67
N TRP A 210 -41.99 18.81 -14.84
CA TRP A 210 -43.21 19.05 -14.09
C TRP A 210 -44.36 19.18 -15.09
N THR A 211 -45.06 18.09 -15.37
CA THR A 211 -46.35 18.10 -16.07
C THR A 211 -47.46 18.70 -15.19
N GLY A 212 -47.16 19.76 -14.43
CA GLY A 212 -48.08 20.43 -13.52
C GLY A 212 -48.45 19.67 -12.25
N ARG A 213 -48.17 18.36 -12.15
CA ARG A 213 -48.38 17.58 -10.93
C ARG A 213 -47.07 17.41 -10.19
N ARG A 214 -46.98 18.03 -9.01
CA ARG A 214 -45.91 17.71 -8.03
C ARG A 214 -45.86 16.20 -7.88
N PRO A 215 -44.72 15.53 -8.10
CA PRO A 215 -44.62 14.10 -7.82
C PRO A 215 -45.01 13.88 -6.36
N ALA A 216 -45.92 12.93 -6.11
CA ALA A 216 -46.31 12.58 -4.76
C ALA A 216 -45.04 12.25 -3.95
N ALA A 217 -44.99 12.71 -2.69
CA ALA A 217 -43.92 12.46 -1.74
C ALA A 217 -43.23 11.07 -1.81
N PRO A 218 -43.93 9.93 -2.06
CA PRO A 218 -43.29 8.62 -2.15
C PRO A 218 -42.22 8.48 -3.26
N VAL A 219 -42.32 9.20 -4.38
CA VAL A 219 -41.36 9.04 -5.50
C VAL A 219 -39.99 9.66 -5.17
N ARG A 220 -39.98 10.72 -4.35
CA ARG A 220 -38.73 11.34 -3.86
C ARG A 220 -38.05 10.47 -2.80
N ALA A 221 -38.85 9.84 -1.93
CA ALA A 221 -38.34 8.89 -0.94
C ALA A 221 -37.72 7.66 -1.62
N GLY A 222 -38.31 7.15 -2.70
CA GLY A 222 -37.77 6.01 -3.46
C GLY A 222 -36.41 6.28 -4.11
N GLY A 223 -36.19 7.46 -4.68
CA GLY A 223 -34.90 7.84 -5.27
C GLY A 223 -33.77 7.96 -4.22
N ALA A 224 -34.06 8.60 -3.08
CA ALA A 224 -33.12 8.69 -1.97
C ALA A 224 -32.81 7.31 -1.37
N ALA A 225 -33.82 6.45 -1.22
CA ALA A 225 -33.65 5.08 -0.75
C ALA A 225 -32.80 4.23 -1.70
N ALA A 226 -32.93 4.41 -3.02
CA ALA A 226 -32.12 3.69 -4.01
C ALA A 226 -30.63 4.08 -3.94
N VAL A 227 -30.30 5.37 -3.80
CA VAL A 227 -28.91 5.81 -3.62
C VAL A 227 -28.35 5.35 -2.28
N LEU A 228 -29.14 5.42 -1.20
CA LEU A 228 -28.75 4.88 0.09
C LEU A 228 -28.55 3.35 0.04
N ALA A 229 -29.35 2.62 -0.73
CA ALA A 229 -29.18 1.18 -0.92
C ALA A 229 -27.93 0.84 -1.75
N VAL A 230 -27.59 1.64 -2.77
CA VAL A 230 -26.34 1.47 -3.53
C VAL A 230 -25.14 1.80 -2.66
N LEU A 231 -25.18 2.91 -1.91
CA LEU A 231 -24.12 3.28 -0.96
C LEU A 231 -23.97 2.21 0.13
N ALA A 232 -25.07 1.72 0.71
CA ALA A 232 -25.06 0.63 1.68
C ALA A 232 -24.55 -0.68 1.07
N GLY A 233 -24.89 -0.99 -0.19
CA GLY A 233 -24.39 -2.16 -0.90
C GLY A 233 -22.88 -2.09 -1.15
N VAL A 234 -22.36 -0.92 -1.52
CA VAL A 234 -20.91 -0.68 -1.64
C VAL A 234 -20.23 -0.79 -0.27
N LEU A 235 -20.83 -0.22 0.78
CA LEU A 235 -20.31 -0.32 2.14
C LEU A 235 -20.31 -1.76 2.66
N VAL A 236 -21.39 -2.52 2.42
CA VAL A 236 -21.52 -3.94 2.81
C VAL A 236 -20.55 -4.81 2.01
N GLY A 237 -20.39 -4.55 0.71
CA GLY A 237 -19.39 -5.22 -0.13
C GLY A 237 -17.97 -4.97 0.40
N LEU A 238 -17.66 -3.72 0.76
CA LEU A 238 -16.40 -3.33 1.39
C LEU A 238 -16.16 -4.01 2.72
N VAL A 239 -17.16 -4.04 3.61
CA VAL A 239 -17.09 -4.72 4.92
C VAL A 239 -16.98 -6.24 4.75
N ALA A 240 -17.64 -6.82 3.75
CA ALA A 240 -17.57 -8.24 3.45
C ALA A 240 -16.22 -8.64 2.84
N SER A 241 -15.60 -7.80 2.00
CA SER A 241 -14.24 -8.01 1.47
C SER A 241 -13.15 -7.70 2.50
N GLN A 242 -13.48 -6.92 3.53
CA GLN A 242 -12.67 -6.66 4.71
C GLN A 242 -12.73 -7.78 5.74
N ARG A 243 -13.41 -8.91 5.48
CA ARG A 243 -13.16 -10.08 6.32
C ARG A 243 -11.67 -10.37 6.18
N PRO A 244 -10.85 -10.12 7.22
CA PRO A 244 -9.55 -10.72 7.26
C PRO A 244 -9.84 -12.21 7.08
N ASP A 245 -8.90 -12.96 6.50
CA ASP A 245 -8.81 -14.34 6.89
C ASP A 245 -8.90 -14.33 8.43
N LEU A 246 -10.07 -14.69 8.94
CA LEU A 246 -10.21 -15.29 10.23
C LEU A 246 -9.39 -16.54 10.04
N VAL A 247 -8.07 -16.40 10.18
CA VAL A 247 -7.21 -17.34 10.87
C VAL A 247 -8.12 -17.80 11.98
N LEU A 248 -8.75 -18.96 11.76
CA LEU A 248 -9.49 -19.65 12.77
C LEU A 248 -8.49 -19.66 13.91
N ALA A 249 -8.71 -18.78 14.89
CA ALA A 249 -7.98 -18.81 16.12
C ALA A 249 -8.09 -20.26 16.51
N ARG A 250 -6.95 -20.96 16.45
CA ARG A 250 -6.85 -22.37 16.77
C ARG A 250 -7.67 -22.51 18.04
N PRO A 251 -8.77 -23.29 18.04
CA PRO A 251 -9.67 -23.34 19.18
C PRO A 251 -8.79 -23.53 20.41
N PRO A 252 -8.96 -22.72 21.47
CA PRO A 252 -8.08 -22.74 22.62
C PRO A 252 -7.91 -24.20 23.01
N SER A 253 -6.65 -24.64 23.05
CA SER A 253 -6.25 -25.96 23.51
C SER A 253 -7.11 -26.28 24.73
N ARG A 254 -7.84 -27.41 24.70
CA ARG A 254 -8.65 -27.88 25.83
C ARG A 254 -7.89 -27.59 27.13
N PRO A 255 -8.50 -26.96 28.14
CA PRO A 255 -7.85 -26.76 29.43
C PRO A 255 -7.33 -28.12 29.90
N VAL A 256 -6.02 -28.20 30.08
CA VAL A 256 -5.38 -29.34 30.74
C VAL A 256 -6.05 -29.47 32.11
N PRO A 257 -6.55 -30.66 32.50
CA PRO A 257 -7.19 -30.85 33.78
C PRO A 257 -6.24 -30.38 34.89
N VAL A 258 -6.67 -29.34 35.61
CA VAL A 258 -5.98 -28.84 36.79
C VAL A 258 -5.94 -29.97 37.80
N ALA A 259 -4.73 -30.42 38.14
CA ALA A 259 -4.52 -31.41 39.19
C ALA A 259 -5.12 -30.90 40.51
N PRO A 260 -5.75 -31.76 41.32
CA PRO A 260 -6.42 -31.36 42.55
C PRO A 260 -5.47 -30.59 43.47
N GLU A 261 -5.96 -29.42 43.88
CA GLU A 261 -5.27 -28.47 44.74
C GLU A 261 -4.97 -29.11 46.09
N VAL A 262 -3.68 -29.37 46.33
CA VAL A 262 -3.16 -29.85 47.61
C VAL A 262 -3.30 -28.72 48.64
N PRO A 263 -3.80 -28.98 49.87
CA PRO A 263 -3.95 -27.96 50.90
C PRO A 263 -2.63 -27.23 51.14
N SER A 264 -2.63 -25.92 50.88
CA SER A 264 -1.45 -25.07 51.02
C SER A 264 -1.11 -24.83 52.49
N LEU A 265 0.10 -25.23 52.86
CA LEU A 265 0.76 -24.82 54.11
C LEU A 265 0.95 -23.29 54.13
N PRO A 266 0.99 -22.65 55.32
CA PRO A 266 1.19 -21.22 55.44
C PRO A 266 2.48 -20.76 54.73
N PRO A 267 2.45 -19.60 54.04
CA PRO A 267 3.53 -19.18 53.17
C PRO A 267 4.83 -18.94 53.97
N PRO A 268 5.95 -19.58 53.61
CA PRO A 268 7.24 -19.19 54.14
C PRO A 268 7.57 -17.78 53.63
N THR A 269 8.06 -16.93 54.52
CA THR A 269 8.60 -15.59 54.23
C THR A 269 9.46 -15.65 52.96
N ALA A 270 8.96 -15.05 51.88
CA ALA A 270 9.61 -15.10 50.58
C ALA A 270 10.95 -14.36 50.63
N ALA A 271 12.03 -15.09 50.39
CA ALA A 271 13.30 -14.51 49.99
C ALA A 271 13.12 -13.73 48.68
N PRO A 272 13.88 -12.65 48.44
CA PRO A 272 13.77 -11.84 47.23
C PRO A 272 13.96 -12.72 45.99
N VAL A 273 12.93 -12.74 45.12
CA VAL A 273 12.99 -13.42 43.83
C VAL A 273 13.92 -12.64 42.92
N PRO A 274 15.00 -13.24 42.37
CA PRO A 274 15.86 -12.58 41.41
C PRO A 274 15.04 -12.15 40.19
N SER A 275 15.12 -10.87 39.83
CA SER A 275 14.50 -10.33 38.62
C SER A 275 14.94 -11.15 37.40
N ALA A 276 13.99 -11.55 36.56
CA ALA A 276 14.28 -12.17 35.28
C ALA A 276 15.21 -11.25 34.45
N PRO A 277 16.28 -11.77 33.84
CA PRO A 277 17.19 -10.95 33.05
C PRO A 277 16.44 -10.33 31.88
N VAL A 278 16.48 -9.01 31.79
CA VAL A 278 16.05 -8.27 30.59
C VAL A 278 17.00 -8.65 29.45
N PRO A 279 16.52 -9.02 28.25
CA PRO A 279 17.40 -9.29 27.12
C PRO A 279 18.24 -8.05 26.82
N SER A 280 19.56 -8.16 26.97
CA SER A 280 20.49 -7.09 26.61
C SER A 280 20.41 -6.79 25.12
N THR A 281 20.21 -5.52 24.78
CA THR A 281 20.20 -5.00 23.40
C THR A 281 21.61 -4.71 22.86
N THR A 282 22.65 -4.96 23.64
CA THR A 282 24.03 -4.80 23.19
C THR A 282 24.37 -5.92 22.19
N PRO A 283 24.87 -5.58 20.98
CA PRO A 283 25.32 -6.58 20.01
C PRO A 283 26.29 -7.55 20.69
N PRO A 284 26.14 -8.87 20.49
CA PRO A 284 27.08 -9.81 21.05
C PRO A 284 28.46 -9.50 20.49
N ALA A 285 29.42 -9.22 21.38
CA ALA A 285 30.80 -9.00 20.98
C ALA A 285 31.30 -10.19 20.15
N PRO A 286 32.18 -9.98 19.15
CA PRO A 286 32.75 -11.07 18.38
C PRO A 286 33.35 -12.12 19.33
N VAL A 287 32.87 -13.36 19.23
CA VAL A 287 33.37 -14.45 20.05
C VAL A 287 34.47 -15.18 19.29
N THR A 288 35.65 -15.32 19.89
CA THR A 288 36.69 -16.18 19.34
C THR A 288 36.27 -17.63 19.56
N ALA A 289 36.22 -18.42 18.48
CA ALA A 289 35.94 -19.84 18.52
C ALA A 289 37.01 -20.60 17.72
N ASP A 290 37.48 -21.72 18.26
CA ASP A 290 38.58 -22.49 17.68
C ASP A 290 38.11 -23.71 16.88
N VAL A 291 36.88 -24.17 17.12
CA VAL A 291 36.32 -25.40 16.54
C VAL A 291 35.16 -25.06 15.59
N PRO A 292 35.08 -25.68 14.39
CA PRO A 292 33.95 -25.49 13.49
C PRO A 292 32.65 -25.97 14.16
N CYS A 293 31.54 -25.32 13.87
CA CYS A 293 30.24 -25.78 14.36
C CYS A 293 29.94 -27.19 13.84
N ALA A 294 29.42 -28.08 14.69
CA ALA A 294 28.90 -29.36 14.24
C ALA A 294 27.47 -29.20 13.72
N PRO A 295 27.03 -30.00 12.73
CA PRO A 295 25.65 -29.91 12.22
C PRO A 295 24.58 -30.07 13.31
N ALA A 296 24.82 -30.95 14.28
CA ALA A 296 23.90 -31.20 15.39
C ALA A 296 23.80 -30.03 16.39
N ASP A 297 24.78 -29.12 16.38
CA ASP A 297 24.82 -27.94 17.25
C ASP A 297 24.20 -26.69 16.59
N LEU A 298 23.69 -26.81 15.36
CA LEU A 298 23.09 -25.70 14.62
C LEU A 298 21.59 -25.91 14.41
N ARG A 299 20.81 -24.87 14.73
CA ARG A 299 19.44 -24.73 14.26
C ARG A 299 19.42 -23.74 13.11
N LEU A 300 18.99 -24.20 11.94
CA LEU A 300 18.85 -23.39 10.74
C LEU A 300 17.41 -22.92 10.56
N GLU A 301 17.23 -21.69 10.08
CA GLU A 301 15.94 -21.15 9.62
C GLU A 301 16.14 -20.16 8.48
N VAL A 302 15.13 -20.00 7.63
CA VAL A 302 15.09 -18.93 6.61
C VAL A 302 14.05 -17.90 7.02
N GLY A 303 14.48 -16.65 7.14
CA GLY A 303 13.61 -15.53 7.52
C GLY A 303 14.15 -14.21 7.00
N GLY A 304 13.76 -13.12 7.65
CA GLY A 304 14.26 -11.78 7.31
C GLY A 304 13.93 -11.34 5.88
N PHE A 305 12.74 -11.70 5.40
CA PHE A 305 12.29 -11.32 4.06
C PHE A 305 12.13 -9.81 3.96
N ASP A 306 12.80 -9.23 2.96
CA ASP A 306 12.73 -7.81 2.63
C ASP A 306 12.62 -7.61 1.12
N ALA A 307 12.13 -6.45 0.73
CA ALA A 307 11.59 -6.17 -0.59
C ALA A 307 11.79 -4.69 -0.94
N ALA A 308 12.82 -4.38 -1.73
CA ALA A 308 13.13 -3.01 -2.16
C ALA A 308 13.48 -2.94 -3.65
N MET A 309 12.89 -1.99 -4.38
CA MET A 309 13.24 -1.65 -5.78
C MET A 309 13.30 -2.84 -6.78
N GLY A 310 12.47 -3.85 -6.58
CA GLY A 310 12.48 -5.06 -7.42
C GLY A 310 13.65 -6.01 -7.14
N ALA A 311 14.47 -5.70 -6.15
CA ALA A 311 15.28 -6.66 -5.41
C ALA A 311 14.47 -7.21 -4.24
N ARG A 312 14.86 -8.40 -3.82
CA ARG A 312 14.31 -9.14 -2.71
C ARG A 312 15.46 -9.71 -1.93
N ALA A 313 15.29 -9.75 -0.63
CA ALA A 313 16.26 -10.35 0.27
C ALA A 313 15.57 -11.30 1.23
N ALA A 314 16.32 -12.30 1.68
CA ALA A 314 16.04 -13.14 2.82
C ALA A 314 17.37 -13.50 3.47
N SER A 315 17.35 -14.12 4.63
CA SER A 315 18.56 -14.62 5.29
C SER A 315 18.39 -16.05 5.73
N VAL A 316 19.42 -16.86 5.50
CA VAL A 316 19.60 -18.11 6.26
C VAL A 316 20.23 -17.73 7.59
N GLN A 317 19.57 -18.08 8.69
CA GLN A 317 20.09 -17.92 10.04
C GLN A 317 20.53 -19.26 10.60
N ALA A 318 21.77 -19.30 11.11
CA ALA A 318 22.32 -20.44 11.83
C ALA A 318 22.50 -20.06 13.30
N THR A 319 21.71 -20.66 14.18
CA THR A 319 21.79 -20.45 15.64
C THR A 319 22.54 -21.61 16.29
N ASN A 320 23.58 -21.31 17.08
CA ASN A 320 24.29 -22.32 17.85
C ASN A 320 23.43 -22.74 19.06
N VAL A 321 22.90 -23.97 19.03
CA VAL A 321 22.14 -24.57 20.13
C VAL A 321 23.00 -25.47 21.03
N GLY A 322 24.28 -25.61 20.70
CA GLY A 322 25.27 -26.31 21.52
C GLY A 322 25.70 -25.51 22.76
N ALA A 323 26.54 -26.14 23.58
CA ALA A 323 27.00 -25.56 24.85
C ALA A 323 28.32 -24.78 24.75
N ALA A 324 29.04 -24.90 23.63
CA ALA A 324 30.35 -24.27 23.41
C ALA A 324 30.32 -23.34 22.19
N PRO A 325 31.11 -22.25 22.19
CA PRO A 325 31.26 -21.41 21.00
C PRO A 325 31.91 -22.21 19.88
N CYS A 326 31.44 -22.00 18.66
CA CYS A 326 31.95 -22.64 17.45
C CYS A 326 32.03 -21.63 16.30
N TRP A 327 32.68 -21.96 15.18
CA TRP A 327 32.76 -21.06 14.04
C TRP A 327 32.12 -21.59 12.77
N LEU A 328 31.65 -20.67 11.94
CA LEU A 328 31.19 -20.87 10.56
C LEU A 328 32.09 -20.08 9.61
N GLU A 329 32.30 -20.58 8.40
CA GLU A 329 33.14 -19.94 7.38
C GLU A 329 32.60 -20.26 5.99
N GLY A 330 32.90 -19.43 5.00
CA GLY A 330 32.52 -19.67 3.60
C GLY A 330 31.08 -19.26 3.28
N VAL A 331 30.55 -19.84 2.20
CA VAL A 331 29.22 -19.57 1.63
C VAL A 331 28.37 -20.84 1.74
N PRO A 332 27.17 -20.79 2.35
CA PRO A 332 26.31 -21.96 2.40
C PRO A 332 25.80 -22.33 1.02
N VAL A 333 25.55 -23.62 0.80
CA VAL A 333 24.84 -24.10 -0.39
C VAL A 333 23.36 -24.12 -0.06
N VAL A 334 22.59 -23.31 -0.76
CA VAL A 334 21.13 -23.23 -0.60
C VAL A 334 20.50 -23.80 -1.86
N THR A 335 19.43 -24.57 -1.71
CA THR A 335 18.62 -25.08 -2.82
C THR A 335 17.17 -24.76 -2.54
N LEU A 336 16.54 -24.05 -3.48
CA LEU A 336 15.12 -23.76 -3.44
C LEU A 336 14.34 -24.84 -4.18
N TRP A 337 13.34 -25.41 -3.51
CA TRP A 337 12.45 -26.43 -4.04
C TRP A 337 11.08 -25.83 -4.28
N GLN A 338 10.42 -26.26 -5.34
CA GLN A 338 9.04 -25.91 -5.66
C GLN A 338 8.27 -27.15 -6.11
N GLY A 339 7.21 -27.50 -5.38
CA GLY A 339 6.38 -28.67 -5.68
C GLY A 339 7.16 -29.98 -5.66
N GLY A 340 8.15 -30.09 -4.77
CA GLY A 340 9.02 -31.27 -4.65
C GLY A 340 10.12 -31.38 -5.69
N ARG A 341 10.35 -30.34 -6.52
CA ARG A 341 11.45 -30.30 -7.50
C ARG A 341 12.40 -29.15 -7.20
N PRO A 342 13.73 -29.33 -7.34
CA PRO A 342 14.66 -28.23 -7.14
C PRO A 342 14.56 -27.25 -8.33
N LEU A 343 14.52 -25.96 -8.04
CA LEU A 343 14.63 -24.92 -9.06
C LEU A 343 16.07 -24.85 -9.56
N ARG A 344 16.23 -24.71 -10.88
CA ARG A 344 17.54 -24.56 -11.53
C ARG A 344 17.90 -23.08 -11.53
N LEU A 345 18.42 -22.61 -10.40
CA LEU A 345 18.82 -21.22 -10.24
C LEU A 345 20.29 -21.05 -10.62
N ALA A 346 20.61 -19.95 -11.31
CA ALA A 346 21.98 -19.48 -11.44
C ALA A 346 22.40 -18.81 -10.13
N VAL A 347 23.39 -19.38 -9.45
CA VAL A 347 23.88 -18.90 -8.16
C VAL A 347 25.06 -17.95 -8.37
N GLU A 348 24.91 -16.73 -7.90
CA GLU A 348 25.94 -15.70 -7.96
C GLU A 348 26.53 -15.41 -6.56
N PRO A 349 27.76 -14.87 -6.48
CA PRO A 349 28.28 -14.38 -5.21
C PRO A 349 27.42 -13.24 -4.67
N GLY A 350 27.01 -13.34 -3.40
CA GLY A 350 26.28 -12.26 -2.73
C GLY A 350 27.13 -11.03 -2.42
N SER A 351 26.47 -9.91 -2.17
CA SER A 351 27.08 -8.66 -1.73
C SER A 351 27.00 -8.51 -0.21
N ALA A 352 27.93 -7.75 0.37
CA ALA A 352 27.82 -7.30 1.75
C ALA A 352 26.62 -6.34 1.88
N PRO A 353 26.05 -6.16 3.09
CA PRO A 353 24.95 -5.20 3.31
C PRO A 353 25.27 -3.77 2.84
N THR A 354 26.55 -3.40 2.80
CA THR A 354 27.05 -2.09 2.31
C THR A 354 27.19 -2.00 0.79
N GLY A 355 26.74 -3.01 0.04
CA GLY A 355 26.79 -3.04 -1.44
C GLY A 355 28.15 -3.44 -2.04
N GLY A 356 29.20 -3.61 -1.21
CA GLY A 356 30.50 -4.12 -1.65
C GLY A 356 30.50 -5.64 -1.90
N PRO A 357 31.54 -6.18 -2.56
CA PRO A 357 31.70 -7.63 -2.67
C PRO A 357 31.81 -8.25 -1.27
N ALA A 358 31.03 -9.29 -0.99
CA ALA A 358 31.14 -9.98 0.28
C ALA A 358 32.42 -10.82 0.34
N VAL A 359 33.16 -10.71 1.42
CA VAL A 359 34.38 -11.48 1.65
C VAL A 359 34.09 -12.56 2.67
N ALA A 360 34.41 -13.81 2.34
CA ALA A 360 34.29 -14.92 3.27
C ALA A 360 35.24 -14.71 4.46
N GLN A 361 34.69 -14.80 5.66
CA GLN A 361 35.43 -14.68 6.90
C GLN A 361 34.93 -15.72 7.90
N ARG A 362 35.77 -16.06 8.87
CA ARG A 362 35.37 -16.91 9.98
C ARG A 362 34.49 -16.11 10.94
N VAL A 363 33.30 -16.63 11.21
CA VAL A 363 32.32 -16.05 12.14
C VAL A 363 32.20 -16.96 13.35
N GLY A 364 32.64 -16.47 14.52
CA GLY A 364 32.41 -17.16 15.78
C GLY A 364 30.97 -16.97 16.27
N VAL A 365 30.34 -18.06 16.67
CA VAL A 365 28.96 -18.13 17.12
C VAL A 365 28.93 -18.65 18.56
N ALA A 366 28.61 -17.75 19.50
CA ALA A 366 28.44 -18.10 20.91
C ALA A 366 27.28 -19.10 21.11
N PRO A 367 27.24 -19.85 22.22
CA PRO A 367 26.03 -20.59 22.62
C PRO A 367 24.80 -19.65 22.64
N GLY A 368 23.75 -20.01 21.91
CA GLY A 368 22.55 -19.18 21.70
C GLY A 368 22.72 -18.01 20.71
N GLY A 369 23.94 -17.74 20.24
CA GLY A 369 24.22 -16.75 19.20
C GLY A 369 23.85 -17.26 17.81
N SER A 370 23.84 -16.35 16.83
CA SER A 370 23.56 -16.69 15.43
C SER A 370 24.57 -16.09 14.46
N ALA A 371 24.69 -16.70 13.27
CA ALA A 371 25.27 -16.10 12.08
C ALA A 371 24.21 -16.05 10.96
N LEU A 372 24.40 -15.14 10.00
CA LEU A 372 23.48 -14.95 8.87
C LEU A 372 24.22 -15.09 7.54
N ALA A 373 23.55 -15.66 6.54
CA ALA A 373 23.95 -15.59 5.14
C ALA A 373 22.81 -14.93 4.34
N LEU A 374 23.10 -13.81 3.68
CA LEU A 374 22.12 -13.06 2.91
C LEU A 374 21.84 -13.75 1.57
N LEU A 375 20.55 -13.90 1.27
CA LEU A 375 20.03 -14.36 -0.01
C LEU A 375 19.44 -13.15 -0.71
N THR A 376 19.86 -12.85 -1.94
CA THR A 376 19.28 -11.75 -2.71
C THR A 376 18.88 -12.19 -4.10
N TRP A 377 17.74 -11.73 -4.59
CA TRP A 377 17.29 -12.00 -5.96
C TRP A 377 16.49 -10.82 -6.51
N ARG A 378 16.25 -10.82 -7.83
CA ARG A 378 15.29 -9.90 -8.43
C ARG A 378 13.90 -10.48 -8.39
N THR A 379 12.86 -9.68 -8.17
CA THR A 379 11.48 -10.15 -8.29
C THR A 379 11.19 -10.59 -9.72
N TYR A 380 10.58 -11.76 -9.86
CA TYR A 380 10.06 -12.27 -11.15
C TYR A 380 8.55 -12.01 -11.28
N ALA A 381 7.90 -11.42 -10.27
CA ALA A 381 6.48 -11.08 -10.26
C ALA A 381 5.60 -12.22 -10.83
N GLY A 382 4.75 -11.94 -11.82
CA GLY A 382 3.84 -12.92 -12.42
C GLY A 382 4.51 -14.07 -13.20
N TRP A 383 5.84 -14.06 -13.33
CA TRP A 383 6.58 -15.19 -13.92
C TRP A 383 6.97 -16.23 -12.87
N ALA A 384 6.98 -15.88 -11.59
CA ALA A 384 7.14 -16.84 -10.50
C ALA A 384 5.81 -17.54 -10.23
N ASP A 385 5.86 -18.85 -9.98
CA ASP A 385 4.69 -19.60 -9.54
C ASP A 385 4.44 -19.32 -8.05
N ALA A 386 3.43 -18.51 -7.76
CA ALA A 386 3.05 -18.13 -6.40
C ALA A 386 2.12 -19.17 -5.71
N GLY A 387 1.64 -20.18 -6.44
CA GLY A 387 0.65 -21.15 -5.95
C GLY A 387 1.26 -22.46 -5.45
N THR A 388 2.40 -22.87 -6.01
CA THR A 388 3.04 -24.14 -5.66
C THR A 388 3.92 -23.99 -4.41
N PRO A 389 3.73 -24.82 -3.36
CA PRO A 389 4.54 -24.76 -2.14
C PRO A 389 6.04 -24.85 -2.38
N GLN A 390 6.78 -23.98 -1.69
CA GLN A 390 8.24 -23.96 -1.70
C GLN A 390 8.83 -24.55 -0.40
N ALA A 391 10.02 -25.12 -0.53
CA ALA A 391 10.85 -25.58 0.58
C ALA A 391 12.31 -25.20 0.32
N VAL A 392 13.12 -25.11 1.37
CA VAL A 392 14.54 -24.78 1.26
C VAL A 392 15.36 -25.87 1.93
N THR A 393 16.41 -26.32 1.25
CA THR A 393 17.47 -27.11 1.87
C THR A 393 18.75 -26.29 1.96
N VAL A 394 19.50 -26.44 3.05
CA VAL A 394 20.78 -25.74 3.26
C VAL A 394 21.85 -26.74 3.66
N ALA A 395 23.02 -26.65 3.02
CA ALA A 395 24.26 -27.17 3.56
C ALA A 395 25.10 -25.98 4.04
N VAL A 396 25.51 -26.00 5.31
CA VAL A 396 26.24 -24.89 5.96
C VAL A 396 27.61 -24.64 5.30
N ASP A 397 28.22 -25.72 4.82
CA ASP A 397 29.45 -25.77 4.03
C ASP A 397 29.24 -26.75 2.86
N PRO A 398 29.90 -26.57 1.70
CA PRO A 398 29.77 -27.49 0.56
C PRO A 398 30.13 -28.96 0.84
N SER A 399 30.85 -29.25 1.93
CA SER A 399 31.17 -30.60 2.37
C SER A 399 30.10 -31.27 3.24
N TRP A 400 29.04 -30.54 3.62
CA TRP A 400 27.97 -31.05 4.47
C TRP A 400 26.78 -31.55 3.65
N ASP A 401 26.07 -32.52 4.20
CA ASP A 401 24.78 -32.95 3.65
C ASP A 401 23.73 -31.84 3.81
N PRO A 402 22.96 -31.49 2.76
CA PRO A 402 21.87 -30.53 2.88
C PRO A 402 20.78 -31.01 3.82
N VAL A 403 20.24 -30.12 4.64
CA VAL A 403 19.10 -30.38 5.53
C VAL A 403 17.92 -29.49 5.17
N ASP A 404 16.70 -29.98 5.37
CA ASP A 404 15.48 -29.18 5.23
C ASP A 404 15.43 -28.08 6.29
N VAL A 405 15.21 -26.84 5.84
CA VAL A 405 15.19 -25.66 6.71
C VAL A 405 13.79 -25.04 6.71
N PRO A 406 13.20 -24.76 7.89
CA PRO A 406 11.91 -24.10 7.97
C PRO A 406 12.02 -22.68 7.41
N ILE A 407 11.03 -22.31 6.59
CA ILE A 407 10.82 -20.92 6.17
C ILE A 407 9.87 -20.27 7.17
N VAL A 408 10.33 -19.23 7.86
CA VAL A 408 9.54 -18.50 8.85
C VAL A 408 8.31 -17.91 8.15
N PRO A 409 7.08 -18.21 8.62
CA PRO A 409 5.85 -17.91 7.88
C PRO A 409 5.58 -16.40 7.78
N GLY A 410 5.09 -15.95 6.63
CA GLY A 410 4.68 -14.55 6.42
C GLY A 410 4.08 -14.18 5.07
N SER A 411 4.32 -14.95 3.99
CA SER A 411 4.03 -14.49 2.62
C SER A 411 3.41 -15.54 1.67
N GLY A 412 2.74 -16.57 2.21
CA GLY A 412 2.02 -17.58 1.42
C GLY A 412 2.85 -18.84 1.13
N PRO A 413 2.40 -19.71 0.21
CA PRO A 413 3.03 -21.02 -0.03
C PRO A 413 4.38 -20.92 -0.78
N ALA A 414 4.63 -19.82 -1.50
CA ALA A 414 5.84 -19.59 -2.29
C ALA A 414 6.42 -18.19 -1.98
N PRO A 415 7.12 -18.03 -0.84
CA PRO A 415 7.61 -16.73 -0.39
C PRO A 415 8.77 -16.18 -1.25
N PHE A 416 9.45 -17.03 -2.01
CA PHE A 416 10.46 -16.61 -2.99
C PHE A 416 9.80 -16.42 -4.36
N ASP A 417 9.60 -15.16 -4.77
CA ASP A 417 9.07 -14.78 -6.08
C ASP A 417 10.14 -14.87 -7.19
N ILE A 418 10.79 -16.03 -7.28
CA ILE A 418 11.81 -16.40 -8.27
C ILE A 418 11.30 -17.52 -9.18
N ALA A 419 11.60 -17.40 -10.48
CA ALA A 419 11.22 -18.41 -11.47
C ALA A 419 12.35 -19.44 -11.69
N ASP A 420 12.00 -20.63 -12.18
CA ASP A 420 12.99 -21.62 -12.65
C ASP A 420 13.88 -21.00 -13.75
N GLY A 421 15.19 -21.23 -13.69
CA GLY A 421 16.17 -20.54 -14.54
C GLY A 421 16.53 -19.12 -14.10
N GLY A 422 15.96 -18.63 -12.99
CA GLY A 422 16.27 -17.32 -12.43
C GLY A 422 17.65 -17.24 -11.77
N THR A 423 18.00 -16.04 -11.33
CA THR A 423 19.27 -15.74 -10.64
C THR A 423 19.01 -15.41 -9.19
N TRP A 424 19.85 -15.94 -8.30
CA TRP A 424 19.92 -15.48 -6.91
C TRP A 424 21.39 -15.44 -6.46
N ALA A 425 21.69 -14.56 -5.53
CA ALA A 425 23.02 -14.41 -4.98
C ALA A 425 23.04 -14.82 -3.52
N VAL A 426 24.09 -15.53 -3.11
CA VAL A 426 24.25 -16.06 -1.75
C VAL A 426 25.53 -15.47 -1.16
N ALA A 427 25.39 -14.70 -0.09
CA ALA A 427 26.53 -14.11 0.61
C ALA A 427 27.20 -15.13 1.55
N PRO A 428 28.49 -14.98 1.84
CA PRO A 428 29.18 -15.70 2.91
C PRO A 428 28.51 -15.48 4.28
N TRP A 429 28.80 -16.37 5.22
CA TRP A 429 28.42 -16.19 6.62
C TRP A 429 28.97 -14.88 7.19
N ALA A 430 28.10 -14.14 7.87
CA ALA A 430 28.41 -12.90 8.56
C ALA A 430 27.82 -12.91 9.98
N PRO A 431 28.41 -12.16 10.92
CA PRO A 431 27.73 -11.87 12.18
C PRO A 431 26.41 -11.14 11.88
N PRO A 432 25.39 -11.26 12.75
CA PRO A 432 24.13 -10.57 12.56
C PRO A 432 24.44 -9.07 12.50
N SER A 433 24.13 -8.46 11.35
CA SER A 433 24.25 -7.01 11.21
C SER A 433 23.36 -6.38 12.25
N GLU A 434 23.87 -5.35 12.92
CA GLU A 434 23.04 -4.42 13.70
C GLU A 434 21.90 -4.02 12.77
N ARG A 435 20.67 -4.50 13.01
CA ARG A 435 19.53 -3.77 12.46
C ARG A 435 19.73 -2.38 13.04
N ALA A 436 19.80 -1.37 12.19
CA ALA A 436 19.57 0.00 12.61
C ALA A 436 18.12 0.05 13.11
N GLU A 437 17.91 -0.45 14.32
CA GLU A 437 16.62 -0.51 14.97
C GLU A 437 16.46 0.83 15.67
N GLY A 438 16.09 1.83 14.87
CA GLY A 438 15.77 3.18 15.30
C GLY A 438 16.64 4.25 14.66
N ASP A 439 16.16 4.80 13.55
CA ASP A 439 16.10 6.25 13.34
C ASP A 439 14.77 6.61 12.66
#